data_AF-A0A7W0RAQ1-F1
#
_entry.id   AF-A0A7W0RAQ1-F1
#
_cell.length_a   1.000
_cell.length_b   1.000
_cell.length_c   1.000
_cell.angle_alpha   90.00
_cell.angle_beta   90.00
_cell.angle_gamma   90.00
#
_symmetry.space_group_name_H-M   'P 1'
#
loop_
_entity.id
_entity.type
_entity.pdbx_description
1 polymer ?
#
loop_
_entity_poly.entity_id
_entity_poly.type
_entity_poly.pdbx_seq_one_letter_code
_entity_poly.pdbx_strand_id
1 'polypeptide(L)' 'VLPVGDLGIRRAVQIAYGLDELPDKASLTRIAQPWRPHRSLASLYLWRSLDNEPG' A
#
# COMPACT_ATOMS: atom_id res chain seq x y z
N VAL A 1 -8.93 -6.18 -5.40
CA VAL A 1 -8.31 -5.29 -6.43
C VAL A 1 -7.42 -4.31 -5.69
N LEU A 2 -6.20 -4.04 -6.16
CA LEU A 2 -5.32 -3.04 -5.54
C LEU A 2 -5.41 -1.74 -6.33
N PRO A 3 -5.83 -0.62 -5.73
CA PRO A 3 -5.86 0.66 -6.43
C PRO A 3 -4.43 1.23 -6.49
N VAL A 4 -3.64 0.77 -7.46
CA VAL A 4 -2.25 1.22 -7.64
C VAL A 4 -2.12 2.71 -7.99
N GLY A 5 -3.23 3.35 -8.36
CA GLY A 5 -3.32 4.78 -8.60
C GLY A 5 -3.62 5.63 -7.36
N ASP A 6 -4.02 5.02 -6.24
CA ASP A 6 -4.37 5.77 -5.03
C ASP A 6 -3.12 6.26 -4.31
N LEU A 7 -3.04 7.57 -4.08
CA LEU A 7 -1.95 8.18 -3.32
C LEU A 7 -1.96 7.71 -1.86
N GLY A 8 -3.14 7.47 -1.28
CA GLY A 8 -3.30 6.88 0.05
C GLY A 8 -2.59 5.52 0.14
N ILE A 9 -2.97 4.56 -0.70
CA ILE A 9 -2.33 3.23 -0.71
C ILE A 9 -0.82 3.32 -0.99
N ARG A 10 -0.37 4.19 -1.90
CA ARG A 10 1.06 4.36 -2.15
C ARG A 10 1.80 4.87 -0.91
N ARG A 11 1.22 5.81 -0.17
CA ARG A 11 1.76 6.34 1.10
C ARG A 11 1.71 5.30 2.22
N ALA A 12 0.63 4.54 2.33
CA ALA A 12 0.51 3.42 3.27
C ALA A 12 1.64 2.41 3.05
N VAL A 13 1.91 2.07 1.79
CA VAL A 13 3.00 1.16 1.43
C VAL A 13 4.36 1.80 1.68
N GLN A 14 4.53 3.08 1.39
CA GLN A 14 5.75 3.80 1.74
C GLN A 14 6.06 3.67 3.24
N ILE A 15 5.08 3.99 4.10
CA ILE A 15 5.24 3.94 5.56
C ILE A 15 5.42 2.49 6.03
N ALA A 16 4.55 1.57 5.60
CA ALA A 16 4.56 0.17 6.05
C ALA A 16 5.82 -0.59 5.62
N TYR A 17 6.41 -0.23 4.48
CA TYR A 17 7.65 -0.84 3.96
C TYR A 17 8.89 0.03 4.20
N GLY A 18 8.76 1.18 4.89
CA GLY A 18 9.87 2.07 5.22
C GLY A 18 10.61 2.61 3.99
N LEU A 19 9.88 2.92 2.91
CA LEU A 19 10.48 3.44 1.68
C LEU A 19 10.74 4.94 1.83
N ASP A 20 11.92 5.40 1.41
CA ASP A 20 12.28 6.82 1.45
C ASP A 20 11.40 7.66 0.51
N GLU A 21 10.98 7.07 -0.61
CA GLU A 21 10.16 7.73 -1.63
C GLU A 21 8.83 7.02 -1.87
N LEU A 22 7.86 7.77 -2.37
CA LEU A 22 6.53 7.25 -2.70
C LEU A 22 6.65 6.22 -3.84
N PRO A 23 6.37 4.91 -3.60
CA PRO A 23 6.57 3.88 -4.60
C PRO A 23 5.74 4.17 -5.84
N ASP A 24 6.32 4.02 -7.02
CA ASP A 24 5.61 4.16 -8.29
C ASP A 24 4.65 2.99 -8.54
N LYS A 25 3.80 3.11 -9.56
CA LYS A 25 2.78 2.08 -9.86
C LYS A 25 3.42 0.70 -10.11
N ALA A 26 4.59 0.66 -10.73
CA ALA A 26 5.29 -0.58 -11.04
C ALA A 26 5.87 -1.23 -9.77
N SER A 27 6.51 -0.45 -8.90
CA SER A 27 7.05 -0.95 -7.64
C SER A 27 5.95 -1.37 -6.68
N LEU A 28 4.87 -0.60 -6.58
CA LEU A 28 3.69 -0.98 -5.81
C LEU A 28 3.09 -2.30 -6.32
N THR A 29 3.00 -2.48 -7.64
CA THR A 29 2.53 -3.74 -8.23
C THR A 29 3.45 -4.90 -7.86
N ARG A 30 4.78 -4.71 -7.87
CA ARG A 30 5.77 -5.72 -7.46
C ARG A 30 5.63 -6.10 -5.99
N ILE A 31 5.52 -5.11 -5.11
CA ILE A 31 5.31 -5.30 -3.66
C ILE A 31 3.99 -6.05 -3.40
N ALA A 32 2.97 -5.80 -4.22
CA ALA A 32 1.66 -6.42 -4.09
C ALA A 32 1.49 -7.76 -4.82
N GLN A 33 2.47 -8.22 -5.59
CA GLN A 33 2.45 -9.57 -6.19
C GLN A 33 2.25 -10.67 -5.13
N PRO A 34 3.01 -10.70 -4.01
CA PRO A 34 2.84 -11.72 -2.97
C PRO A 34 1.52 -11.66 -2.22
N TRP A 35 0.76 -10.55 -2.31
CA TRP A 35 -0.55 -10.45 -1.66
C TRP A 35 -1.65 -11.24 -2.40
N ARG A 36 -1.32 -11.96 -3.46
CA ARG A 36 -2.27 -12.86 -4.13
C ARG A 36 -2.52 -14.10 -3.27
N PRO A 37 -3.78 -14.56 -3.16
CA PRO A 37 -4.99 -14.03 -3.81
C PRO A 37 -5.68 -12.86 -3.05
N HIS A 38 -5.32 -12.63 -1.78
CA HIS A 38 -6.01 -11.72 -0.85
C HIS A 38 -5.64 -10.22 -0.97
N ARG A 39 -5.47 -9.71 -2.21
CA ARG A 39 -5.08 -8.30 -2.45
C ARG A 39 -6.07 -7.27 -1.90
N SER A 40 -7.36 -7.61 -1.88
CA SER A 40 -8.39 -6.73 -1.33
C SER A 40 -8.24 -6.57 0.19
N LEU A 41 -7.88 -7.63 0.90
CA LEU A 41 -7.66 -7.60 2.35
C LEU A 41 -6.40 -6.80 2.67
N ALA A 42 -5.31 -7.02 1.93
CA ALA A 42 -4.07 -6.24 2.08
C ALA A 42 -4.32 -4.73 1.86
N SER A 43 -5.13 -4.38 0.86
CA SER A 43 -5.50 -2.97 0.62
C SER A 43 -6.29 -2.39 1.81
N LEU A 44 -7.22 -3.15 2.40
CA LEU A 44 -7.99 -2.72 3.57
C LEU A 44 -7.09 -2.51 4.81
N TYR A 45 -6.13 -3.40 5.04
CA TYR A 45 -5.16 -3.23 6.14
C TYR A 45 -4.29 -2.00 5.94
N LEU A 46 -3.84 -1.74 4.72
CA LEU A 46 -3.05 -0.54 4.38
C LEU A 46 -3.85 0.75 4.56
N TRP A 47 -5.15 0.74 4.21
CA TRP A 47 -6.03 1.87 4.52
C TRP A 47 -6.17 2.08 6.03
N ARG A 48 -6.43 1.01 6.80
CA ARG A 48 -6.54 1.10 8.26
C ARG A 48 -5.24 1.52 8.95
N SER A 49 -4.08 1.16 8.40
CA SER A 49 -2.80 1.60 8.98
C SER A 49 -2.57 3.10 8.81
N LEU A 50 -3.16 3.73 7.77
CA LEU A 50 -3.14 5.19 7.62
C LEU A 50 -4.10 5.89 8.58
N ASP A 51 -5.30 5.33 8.78
CA ASP A 51 -6.28 5.89 9.73
C ASP A 51 -5.77 5.82 11.19
N ASN A 52 -4.82 4.93 11.46
CA ASN A 52 -4.21 4.75 12.78
C ASN A 52 -2.85 5.49 12.93
N GLU A 53 -2.52 6.41 12.02
CA GLU A 53 -1.38 7.31 12.19
C GLU A 53 -1.76 8.35 13.26
N PRO A 54 -1.16 8.34 14.47
CA PRO A 54 -1.38 9.43 15.42
C PRO A 54 -0.70 10.68 14.82
N GLY A 55 -1.45 11.77 14.68
CA GLY A 55 -0.95 13.04 14.14
C GLY A 55 0.24 13.61 14.92
#